data_AF-A0A503WGG0-F1
#
_entry.id   AF-A0A503WGG0-F1
#
_cell.length_a   1.000
_cell.length_b   1.000
_cell.length_c   1.000
_cell.angle_alpha   90.00
_cell.angle_beta   90.00
_cell.angle_gamma   90.00
#
_symmetry.space_group_name_H-M   'P 1'
#
loop_
_entity.id
_entity.type
_entity.pdbx_description
1 polymer ?
#
loop_
_entity_poly.entity_id
_entity_poly.type
_entity_poly.pdbx_seq_one_letter_code
_entity_poly.pdbx_strand_id
1 'polypeptide(L)'
;MDRQKFSPIMPSLTDTPDTSLDRLLSPARHFKHPDEVLENDALDLWEKRAILSSWASDACAVESMPELRLPPGVARPVSFDRIMEALCKLDIDVSAPRSTPDEFRHDFARMNA
;
A
#
# COMPACT_ATOMS: atom_id res chain seq x y z
N MET A 1 -40.95 -16.12 33.75
CA MET A 1 -39.69 -15.36 33.76
C MET A 1 -38.88 -15.81 32.57
N ASP A 2 -39.09 -15.12 31.45
CA ASP A 2 -38.51 -15.42 30.15
C ASP A 2 -37.09 -14.85 30.07
N ARG A 3 -36.10 -15.75 30.09
CA ARG A 3 -34.71 -15.37 29.86
C ARG A 3 -34.42 -15.56 28.37
N GLN A 4 -34.76 -14.55 27.57
CA GLN A 4 -34.34 -14.48 26.17
C GLN A 4 -32.80 -14.50 26.13
N LYS A 5 -32.24 -15.62 25.68
CA LYS A 5 -30.83 -15.71 25.29
C LYS A 5 -30.66 -14.92 24.00
N PHE A 6 -30.12 -13.72 24.09
CA PHE A 6 -29.54 -13.04 22.95
C PHE A 6 -28.40 -13.91 22.42
N SER A 7 -28.64 -14.56 21.29
CA SER A 7 -27.54 -15.12 20.49
C SER A 7 -26.81 -13.94 19.86
N PRO A 8 -25.46 -13.92 19.80
CA PRO A 8 -24.77 -12.90 19.04
C PRO A 8 -25.13 -13.11 17.55
N ILE A 9 -25.94 -12.21 17.01
CA ILE A 9 -26.26 -12.09 15.57
C ILE A 9 -25.07 -11.38 14.90
N MET A 10 -23.89 -11.95 15.06
CA MET A 10 -22.71 -11.57 14.29
C MET A 10 -22.31 -12.86 13.61
N PRO A 11 -22.63 -13.05 12.31
CA PRO A 11 -22.08 -14.17 11.59
C PRO A 11 -20.57 -14.03 11.70
N SER A 12 -19.92 -15.04 12.28
CA SER A 12 -18.46 -15.12 12.31
C SER A 12 -17.99 -14.91 10.88
N LEU A 13 -17.26 -13.82 10.65
CA LEU A 13 -16.55 -13.52 9.43
C LEU A 13 -15.77 -14.78 9.06
N THR A 14 -16.28 -15.53 8.09
CA THR A 14 -15.63 -16.75 7.62
C THR A 14 -14.28 -16.34 7.08
N ASP A 15 -13.24 -16.96 7.63
CA ASP A 15 -11.82 -16.86 7.29
C ASP A 15 -11.57 -17.41 5.87
N THR A 16 -12.21 -16.81 4.88
CA THR A 16 -11.73 -16.86 3.52
C THR A 16 -10.80 -15.66 3.41
N PRO A 17 -9.49 -15.84 3.16
CA PRO A 17 -8.68 -14.71 2.76
C PRO A 17 -9.27 -14.25 1.44
N ASP A 18 -10.16 -13.26 1.48
CA ASP A 18 -10.59 -12.54 0.30
C ASP A 18 -9.35 -11.80 -0.20
N THR A 19 -8.50 -12.56 -0.89
CA THR A 19 -7.16 -12.18 -1.34
C THR A 19 -7.27 -10.97 -2.27
N SER A 20 -8.45 -10.76 -2.87
CA SER A 20 -8.79 -9.57 -3.64
C SER A 20 -9.00 -8.36 -2.73
N LEU A 21 -9.72 -8.50 -1.62
CA LEU A 21 -9.91 -7.42 -0.65
C LEU A 21 -8.60 -7.07 0.08
N ASP A 22 -7.79 -8.06 0.46
CA ASP A 22 -6.47 -7.84 1.07
C ASP A 22 -5.53 -7.07 0.13
N ARG A 23 -5.59 -7.32 -1.18
CA ARG A 23 -4.87 -6.54 -2.21
C ARG A 23 -5.31 -5.09 -2.26
N LEU A 24 -6.60 -4.82 -2.13
CA LEU A 24 -7.14 -3.47 -2.14
C LEU A 24 -6.80 -2.70 -0.85
N LEU A 25 -6.93 -3.36 0.31
CA LEU A 25 -6.73 -2.73 1.61
C LEU A 25 -5.25 -2.62 2.01
N SER A 26 -4.40 -3.50 1.48
CA SER A 26 -2.98 -3.56 1.81
C SER A 26 -2.13 -3.86 0.58
N PRO A 27 -2.15 -2.98 -0.44
CA PRO A 27 -1.40 -3.20 -1.67
C PRO A 27 0.10 -3.35 -1.41
N ALA A 28 0.63 -2.61 -0.42
CA ALA A 28 2.02 -2.67 0.01
C ALA A 28 2.50 -4.07 0.45
N ARG A 29 1.59 -4.99 0.83
CA ARG A 29 1.92 -6.35 1.27
C ARG A 29 2.19 -7.33 0.14
N HIS A 30 1.86 -6.93 -1.09
CA HIS A 30 1.89 -7.81 -2.25
C HIS A 30 3.20 -7.72 -3.04
N PHE A 31 4.05 -6.74 -2.70
CA PHE A 31 5.33 -6.50 -3.34
C PHE A 31 6.46 -6.99 -2.45
N LYS A 32 7.52 -7.50 -3.06
CA LYS A 32 8.72 -7.99 -2.37
C LYS A 32 9.92 -7.07 -2.53
N HIS A 33 9.89 -6.19 -3.52
CA HIS A 33 10.97 -5.26 -3.82
C HIS A 33 10.41 -3.90 -4.30
N PRO A 34 11.07 -2.75 -4.02
CA PRO A 34 10.58 -1.46 -4.47
C PRO A 34 10.54 -1.36 -6.00
N ASP A 35 11.42 -2.08 -6.70
CA ASP A 35 11.40 -2.12 -8.17
C ASP A 35 10.13 -2.80 -8.71
N GLU A 36 9.57 -3.80 -8.02
CA GLU A 36 8.29 -4.43 -8.43
C GLU A 36 7.13 -3.43 -8.36
N VAL A 37 7.21 -2.42 -7.48
CA VAL A 37 6.23 -1.34 -7.40
C VAL A 37 6.38 -0.39 -8.59
N LEU A 38 7.62 -0.09 -8.98
CA LEU A 38 7.92 0.79 -10.13
C LEU A 38 7.51 0.16 -11.46
N GLU A 39 7.81 -1.11 -11.65
CA GLU A 39 7.57 -1.87 -12.88
C GLU A 39 6.10 -2.27 -13.08
N ASN A 40 5.25 -2.11 -12.06
CA ASN A 40 3.85 -2.53 -12.16
C ASN A 40 3.01 -1.52 -12.94
N ASP A 41 2.59 -1.88 -14.16
CA ASP A 41 1.74 -1.05 -15.02
C ASP A 41 0.28 -0.93 -14.53
N ALA A 42 -0.16 -1.79 -13.61
CA ALA A 42 -1.51 -1.73 -13.06
C ALA A 42 -1.66 -0.69 -11.94
N LEU A 43 -0.55 -0.09 -11.48
CA LEU A 43 -0.56 0.98 -10.49
C LEU A 43 -0.39 2.34 -11.15
N ASP A 44 -1.22 3.29 -10.77
CA ASP A 44 -0.96 4.69 -11.09
C ASP A 44 0.23 5.23 -10.29
N LEU A 45 0.81 6.31 -10.79
CA LEU A 45 1.91 7.05 -10.19
C LEU A 45 1.69 7.32 -8.69
N TRP A 46 0.50 7.80 -8.31
CA TRP A 46 0.21 8.13 -6.91
C TRP A 46 0.13 6.89 -6.03
N GLU A 47 -0.37 5.77 -6.55
CA GLU A 47 -0.42 4.50 -5.84
C GLU A 47 0.98 3.96 -5.60
N LYS A 48 1.84 3.99 -6.62
CA LYS A 48 3.27 3.64 -6.49
C LYS A 48 3.94 4.48 -5.41
N ARG A 49 3.70 5.80 -5.42
CA ARG A 49 4.27 6.72 -4.43
C ARG A 49 3.75 6.44 -3.02
N ALA A 50 2.45 6.14 -2.87
CA ALA A 50 1.85 5.83 -1.57
C ALA A 50 2.42 4.53 -0.98
N ILE A 51 2.57 3.49 -1.79
CA ILE A 51 3.17 2.21 -1.37
C ILE A 51 4.64 2.41 -0.94
N LEU A 52 5.46 3.04 -1.79
CA LEU A 52 6.87 3.28 -1.46
C LEU A 52 7.04 4.19 -0.23
N SER A 53 6.19 5.21 -0.08
CA SER A 53 6.19 6.06 1.13
C SER A 53 5.79 5.29 2.38
N SER A 54 4.83 4.37 2.28
CA SER A 54 4.46 3.46 3.38
C SER A 54 5.64 2.59 3.80
N TRP A 55 6.43 2.08 2.84
CA TRP A 55 7.64 1.30 3.12
C TRP A 55 8.77 2.13 3.75
N ALA A 56 8.90 3.40 3.35
CA ALA A 56 9.88 4.32 3.91
C ALA A 56 9.59 4.70 5.37
N SER A 57 8.33 4.56 5.81
CA SER A 57 7.90 4.90 7.17
C SER A 57 8.68 4.14 8.24
N ASP A 58 8.89 4.78 9.39
CA ASP A 58 9.51 4.16 10.57
C ASP A 58 8.68 3.00 11.13
N ALA A 59 7.38 2.91 10.80
CA ALA A 59 6.58 1.74 11.11
C ALA A 59 7.16 0.45 10.49
N CYS A 60 7.94 0.58 9.40
CA CYS A 60 8.65 -0.53 8.79
C CYS A 60 10.10 -0.67 9.30
N ALA A 61 10.60 0.16 10.21
CA ALA A 61 11.99 0.09 10.67
C ALA A 61 12.32 -1.26 11.32
N VAL A 62 13.48 -1.83 11.00
CA VAL A 62 14.02 -2.96 11.77
C VAL A 62 14.63 -2.43 13.07
N GLU A 63 14.20 -2.98 14.20
CA GLU A 63 14.73 -2.61 15.52
C GLU A 63 16.25 -2.85 15.55
N SER A 64 17.00 -1.85 16.04
CA SER A 64 18.46 -1.83 16.06
C SER A 64 19.18 -1.72 14.69
N MET A 65 18.46 -1.64 13.57
CA MET A 65 19.03 -1.44 12.22
C MET A 65 18.19 -0.42 11.42
N PRO A 66 18.29 0.89 11.71
CA PRO A 66 17.41 1.92 11.14
C PRO A 66 17.55 2.07 9.61
N GLU A 67 18.67 1.65 9.05
CA GLU A 67 18.92 1.64 7.59
C GLU A 67 18.09 0.58 6.85
N LEU A 68 17.50 -0.37 7.59
CA LEU A 68 16.69 -1.45 7.05
C LEU A 68 15.22 -1.26 7.39
N ARG A 69 14.38 -1.58 6.42
CA ARG A 69 12.93 -1.65 6.55
C ARG A 69 12.45 -3.08 6.34
N LEU A 70 11.46 -3.52 7.08
CA LEU A 70 10.74 -4.77 6.90
C LEU A 70 9.25 -4.46 6.69
N PRO A 71 8.86 -4.01 5.47
CA PRO A 71 7.46 -3.79 5.16
C PRO A 71 6.66 -5.09 5.31
N PRO A 72 5.38 -5.00 5.67
CA PRO A 72 4.54 -6.18 5.84
C PRO A 72 4.46 -6.93 4.50
N GLY A 73 4.54 -8.26 4.52
CA GLY A 73 4.53 -9.10 3.31
C GLY A 73 5.90 -9.35 2.67
N VAL A 74 6.94 -8.61 3.06
CA VAL A 74 8.31 -8.85 2.58
C VAL A 74 9.02 -9.83 3.51
N ALA A 75 9.58 -10.90 2.94
CA ALA A 75 10.28 -11.93 3.72
C ALA A 75 11.69 -11.52 4.16
N ARG A 76 12.25 -10.45 3.58
CA ARG A 76 13.61 -9.98 3.82
C ARG A 76 13.61 -8.46 4.04
N PRO A 77 14.45 -7.94 4.94
CA PRO A 77 14.61 -6.51 5.07
C PRO A 77 15.09 -5.88 3.75
N VAL A 78 14.51 -4.74 3.39
CA VAL A 78 14.87 -3.90 2.26
C VAL A 78 15.61 -2.68 2.80
N SER A 79 16.65 -2.20 2.13
CA SER A 79 17.33 -0.99 2.58
C SER A 79 16.48 0.26 2.32
N PHE A 80 16.50 1.17 3.29
CA PHE A 80 15.83 2.46 3.18
C PHE A 80 16.30 3.25 1.95
N ASP A 81 17.60 3.23 1.68
CA ASP A 81 18.17 3.90 0.49
C ASP A 81 17.58 3.39 -0.82
N ARG A 82 17.27 2.09 -0.93
CA ARG A 82 16.64 1.52 -2.14
C ARG A 82 15.22 2.01 -2.30
N ILE A 83 14.49 2.17 -1.21
CA ILE A 83 13.13 2.73 -1.22
C ILE A 83 13.18 4.20 -1.64
N MET A 84 14.15 4.96 -1.11
CA MET A 84 14.34 6.37 -1.49
C MET A 84 14.80 6.53 -2.94
N GLU A 85 15.68 5.66 -3.43
CA GLU A 85 16.08 5.64 -4.84
C GLU A 85 14.86 5.42 -5.75
N ALA A 86 13.98 4.48 -5.38
CA ALA A 86 12.75 4.22 -6.13
C ALA A 86 11.79 5.41 -6.12
N LEU A 87 11.60 6.05 -4.96
CA LEU A 87 10.81 7.29 -4.86
C LEU A 87 11.38 8.42 -5.73
N CYS A 88 12.70 8.62 -5.72
CA CYS A 88 13.34 9.62 -6.55
C CYS A 88 13.15 9.33 -8.04
N LYS A 89 13.32 8.07 -8.48
CA LYS A 89 13.07 7.68 -9.88
C LYS A 89 11.62 7.99 -10.28
N LEU A 90 10.67 7.63 -9.41
CA LEU A 90 9.25 7.87 -9.64
C LEU A 90 8.96 9.38 -9.77
N ASP A 91 9.48 10.21 -8.87
CA ASP A 91 9.26 11.67 -8.87
C ASP A 91 9.93 12.40 -10.05
N ILE A 92 11.04 11.88 -10.57
CA ILE A 92 11.68 12.40 -11.79
C ILE A 92 10.76 12.16 -13.00
N ASP A 93 10.12 10.99 -13.10
CA ASP A 93 9.18 10.69 -14.17
C ASP A 93 7.93 11.58 -14.13
N VAL A 94 7.54 12.08 -12.95
CA VAL A 94 6.44 13.06 -12.79
C VAL A 94 6.84 14.43 -13.31
N SER A 95 8.09 14.80 -13.07
CA SER A 95 8.62 16.14 -13.35
C SER A 95 9.00 16.32 -14.82
N ALA A 96 9.13 15.22 -15.58
CA ALA A 96 9.24 15.28 -17.03
C ALA A 96 7.95 15.89 -17.62
N PRO A 97 8.03 16.83 -18.58
CA PRO A 97 6.85 17.49 -19.13
C PRO A 97 6.03 16.51 -19.97
N ARG A 98 5.15 15.75 -19.33
CA ARG A 98 4.06 15.04 -19.98
C ARG A 98 2.99 16.07 -20.30
N SER A 99 2.74 16.31 -21.59
CA SER A 99 1.59 17.09 -22.05
C SER A 99 0.33 16.55 -21.38
N THR A 100 -0.31 17.37 -20.55
CA THR A 100 -1.52 17.01 -19.80
C THR A 100 -2.70 16.80 -20.76
N PRO A 101 -3.63 15.91 -20.39
CA PRO A 101 -4.84 16.36 -19.69
C PRO A 101 -5.06 15.53 -18.41
N ASP A 102 -5.09 16.16 -17.24
CA ASP A 102 -6.34 16.60 -16.59
C ASP A 102 -7.43 15.50 -16.52
N GLU A 103 -7.18 14.40 -15.79
CA GLU A 103 -8.28 13.48 -15.37
C GLU A 103 -8.19 13.04 -13.90
N PHE A 104 -7.02 13.03 -13.24
CA PHE A 104 -6.88 12.47 -11.89
C PHE A 104 -7.21 13.42 -10.72
N ARG A 105 -7.96 14.51 -10.97
CA ARG A 105 -8.65 15.23 -9.87
C ARG A 105 -9.95 14.56 -9.44
N HIS A 106 -10.37 13.45 -10.07
CA HIS A 106 -11.73 12.92 -9.92
C HIS A 106 -11.95 11.82 -8.88
N ASP A 107 -10.95 11.05 -8.43
CA ASP A 107 -11.24 9.86 -7.59
C ASP A 107 -11.52 10.15 -6.11
N PHE A 108 -10.86 11.15 -5.50
CA PHE A 108 -11.17 11.54 -4.11
C PHE A 108 -12.50 12.32 -3.94
N ALA A 109 -13.12 12.75 -5.05
CA ALA A 109 -14.42 13.42 -5.02
C ALA A 109 -15.61 12.44 -4.89
N ARG A 110 -15.41 11.14 -5.19
CA ARG A 110 -16.47 10.13 -5.14
C ARG A 110 -16.88 9.73 -3.72
N MET A 111 -16.08 10.07 -2.70
CA MET A 111 -16.40 9.77 -1.29
C MET A 111 -17.24 10.87 -0.60
N ASN A 112 -17.70 11.90 -1.32
CA ASN A 112 -18.52 12.99 -0.76
C ASN A 112 -19.85 13.24 -1.52
N ALA A 113 -20.40 12.22 -2.19
CA ALA A 113 -21.73 12.30 -2.83
C ALA A 113 -22.76 11.46 -2.08
#